data_AF-A0A7W3JIT5-F1
#
_entry.id   AF-A0A7W3JIT5-F1
#
_cell.length_a   1.000
_cell.length_b   1.000
_cell.length_c   1.000
_cell.angle_alpha   90.00
_cell.angle_beta   90.00
_cell.angle_gamma   90.00
#
_symmetry.space_group_name_H-M   'P 1'
#
loop_
_entity.id
_entity.type
_entity.pdbx_description
1 polymer ?
#
loop_
_entity_poly.entity_id
_entity_poly.type
_entity_poly.pdbx_seq_one_letter_code
_entity_poly.pdbx_strand_id
1 'polypeptide(L)' 'MTLAVELSSLDDHGRPVWYLHYSYPCRLPGEPGRGPYSSLLQAEEALHHLREAAHSYGEYEFSAVVRG' A
#
# COMPACT_ATOMS: atom_id res chain seq x y z
N MET A 1 1.04 -7.76 -11.57
CA MET A 1 0.82 -7.68 -10.11
C MET A 1 0.31 -6.30 -9.74
N THR A 2 -0.70 -6.18 -8.86
CA THR A 2 -1.33 -4.87 -8.57
C THR A 2 -0.95 -4.38 -7.18
N LEU A 3 -0.41 -3.17 -7.12
CA LEU A 3 -0.07 -2.47 -5.89
C LEU A 3 -0.71 -1.08 -5.93
N ALA A 4 -1.66 -0.81 -5.05
CA ALA A 4 -2.42 0.43 -5.05
C ALA A 4 -2.55 1.01 -3.64
N VAL A 5 -2.53 2.34 -3.58
CA VAL A 5 -3.02 3.09 -2.43
C VAL A 5 -4.42 3.55 -2.80
N GLU A 6 -5.39 3.27 -1.93
CA GLU A 6 -6.79 3.66 -2.14
C GLU A 6 -7.27 4.45 -0.93
N LEU A 7 -7.96 5.57 -1.21
CA LEU A 7 -8.76 6.26 -0.21
C LEU A 7 -9.99 5.42 0.07
N SER A 8 -10.01 4.70 1.19
CA SER A 8 -11.09 3.75 1.46
C SER A 8 -12.27 4.41 2.16
N SER A 9 -12.02 5.31 3.11
CA SER A 9 -13.07 5.97 3.90
C SER A 9 -12.56 7.23 4.57
N LEU A 10 -13.47 8.00 5.15
CA LEU A 10 -13.15 8.96 6.20
C LEU A 10 -13.25 8.25 7.58
N ASP A 11 -12.45 8.68 8.56
CA ASP A 11 -12.57 8.24 9.96
C ASP A 11 -13.79 8.87 10.66
N ASP A 12 -14.02 8.53 11.94
CA ASP A 12 -15.11 9.08 12.75
C ASP A 12 -15.06 10.62 12.91
N HIS A 13 -13.93 11.24 12.55
CA HIS A 13 -13.71 12.68 12.55
C HIS A 13 -13.76 13.30 11.15
N GLY A 14 -14.13 12.53 10.12
CA GLY A 14 -14.19 13.00 8.73
C GLY A 14 -12.82 13.14 8.05
N ARG A 15 -11.75 12.55 8.60
CA ARG A 15 -10.40 12.62 8.03
C ARG A 15 -10.16 11.48 7.06
N PRO A 16 -9.51 11.71 5.92
CA PRO A 16 -9.25 10.67 4.93
C PRO A 16 -8.35 9.56 5.49
N VAL A 17 -8.78 8.32 5.33
CA VAL A 17 -8.05 7.12 5.72
C VAL A 17 -7.68 6.33 4.47
N TRP A 18 -6.39 6.06 4.36
CA TRP A 18 -5.79 5.39 3.22
C TRP A 18 -5.44 3.94 3.58
N TYR A 19 -5.62 3.04 2.62
CA TYR A 19 -5.27 1.64 2.75
C TYR A 19 -4.42 1.17 1.57
N LEU A 20 -3.52 0.23 1.85
CA LEU A 20 -2.74 -0.46 0.84
C LEU A 20 -3.47 -1.69 0.34
N HIS A 21 -3.69 -1.74 -0.97
CA HIS A 21 -4.26 -2.86 -1.67
C HIS A 21 -3.19 -3.55 -2.50
N TYR A 22 -2.93 -4.81 -2.18
CA TYR A 22 -1.95 -5.63 -2.89
C TYR A 22 -2.36 -7.09 -2.95
N SER A 23 -1.99 -7.72 -4.06
CA SER A 23 -2.18 -9.15 -4.33
C SER A 23 -0.81 -9.83 -4.46
N TYR A 24 -0.18 -10.09 -3.30
CA TYR A 24 0.97 -10.98 -3.23
C TYR A 24 0.49 -12.42 -2.99
N PRO A 25 1.07 -13.42 -3.66
CA PRO A 25 0.79 -14.83 -3.37
C PRO A 25 1.32 -15.25 -1.99
N CYS A 26 2.33 -14.53 -1.47
CA CYS A 26 3.06 -14.84 -0.24
C CYS A 26 3.19 -13.58 0.63
N ARG A 27 3.22 -13.72 1.97
CA ARG A 27 3.59 -12.59 2.84
C ARG A 27 5.07 -12.29 2.69
N LEU A 28 5.42 -11.03 2.49
CA LEU A 28 6.81 -10.62 2.39
C LEU A 28 7.35 -10.27 3.79
N PRO A 29 8.56 -10.73 4.15
CA PRO A 29 9.20 -10.32 5.39
C PRO A 29 9.42 -8.80 5.41
N GLY A 30 8.91 -8.14 6.46
CA GLY A 30 8.98 -6.68 6.58
C GLY A 30 7.93 -5.94 5.75
N GLU A 31 6.91 -6.63 5.21
CA GLU A 31 5.81 -5.95 4.53
C GLU A 31 5.12 -4.96 5.48
N PRO A 32 4.87 -3.72 5.03
CA PRO A 32 4.08 -2.79 5.81
C PRO A 32 2.65 -3.32 5.96
N GLY A 33 2.01 -2.94 7.07
CA GLY A 33 0.60 -3.23 7.31
C GLY A 33 -0.28 -2.66 6.19
N ARG A 34 -1.52 -3.15 6.06
CA ARG A 34 -2.42 -2.64 5.01
C ARG A 34 -3.04 -1.27 5.33
N GLY A 35 -2.74 -0.69 6.49
CA GLY A 35 -3.39 0.49 7.04
C GLY A 35 -4.18 0.15 8.31
N PRO A 36 -4.95 1.11 8.86
CA PRO A 36 -5.23 2.45 8.31
C PRO A 36 -4.03 3.42 8.34
N TYR A 37 -3.89 4.24 7.29
CA TYR A 37 -2.95 5.35 7.24
C TYR A 37 -3.70 6.69 7.32
N SER A 38 -3.24 7.58 8.21
CA SER A 38 -3.88 8.88 8.47
C SER A 38 -3.46 9.98 7.47
N SER A 39 -2.52 9.69 6.57
CA SER A 39 -2.10 10.62 5.51
C SER A 39 -1.74 9.86 4.24
N LEU A 40 -1.93 10.52 3.09
CA LEU A 40 -1.53 9.99 1.79
C LEU A 40 -0.02 9.70 1.78
N LEU A 41 0.79 10.61 2.34
CA LEU A 41 2.24 10.44 2.41
C LEU A 41 2.65 9.14 3.14
N GLN A 42 2.03 8.84 4.28
CA GLN A 42 2.32 7.59 5.00
C GLN A 42 1.94 6.35 4.18
N ALA A 43 0.82 6.41 3.46
CA ALA A 43 0.40 5.32 2.59
C ALA A 43 1.34 5.15 1.39
N GLU A 44 1.86 6.25 0.83
CA GLU A 44 2.84 6.25 -0.27
C GLU A 44 4.21 5.72 0.19
N GLU A 45 4.69 6.11 1.37
CA GLU A 45 5.92 5.58 1.97
C GLU A 45 5.80 4.06 2.21
N ALA A 46 4.65 3.61 2.73
CA ALA A 46 4.39 2.20 2.90
C ALA A 46 4.30 1.46 1.55
N LEU A 47 3.69 2.07 0.52
CA LEU A 47 3.69 1.52 -0.84
C LEU A 47 5.12 1.37 -1.37
N HIS A 48 5.99 2.35 -1.09
CA HIS A 48 7.39 2.33 -1.49
C HIS A 48 8.15 1.19 -0.81
N HIS A 49 8.05 1.05 0.52
CA HIS A 49 8.70 -0.05 1.24
C HIS A 49 8.23 -1.43 0.75
N LEU A 50 6.93 -1.56 0.45
CA LEU A 50 6.39 -2.79 -0.11
C LEU A 50 6.96 -3.09 -1.50
N ARG A 51 7.22 -2.06 -2.32
CA ARG A 51 7.91 -2.20 -3.61
C ARG A 51 9.35 -2.68 -3.43
N GLU A 52 10.09 -2.08 -2.52
CA GLU A 52 11.49 -2.43 -2.26
C GLU A 52 11.64 -3.85 -1.71
N ALA A 53 10.81 -4.22 -0.74
CA ALA A 53 10.81 -5.56 -0.17
C ALA A 53 10.61 -6.58 -1.28
N ALA A 54 9.57 -6.37 -2.08
CA ALA A 54 9.17 -7.32 -3.07
C ALA A 54 10.10 -7.37 -4.31
N HIS A 55 10.75 -6.25 -4.65
CA HIS A 55 11.87 -6.23 -5.59
C HIS A 55 13.03 -7.10 -5.09
N SER A 56 13.34 -7.01 -3.79
CA SER A 56 14.39 -7.81 -3.16
C SER A 56 14.10 -9.31 -3.18
N TYR A 57 12.82 -9.71 -3.25
CA TYR A 57 12.41 -11.12 -3.38
C TYR A 57 12.25 -11.58 -4.84
N GLY A 58 12.57 -10.74 -5.82
CA GLY A 58 12.60 -11.11 -7.24
C GLY A 58 11.22 -11.28 -7.90
N GLU A 59 10.14 -10.86 -7.24
CA GLU A 59 8.78 -11.07 -7.72
C GLU A 59 8.26 -9.85 -8.54
N TYR A 60 8.78 -9.42 -9.71
CA TYR A 60 8.26 -8.16 -10.34
C TYR A 60 7.83 -8.16 -11.83
N GLU A 61 6.51 -7.91 -12.04
CA GLU A 61 5.94 -6.98 -13.04
C GLU A 61 4.74 -6.21 -12.41
N PHE A 62 4.85 -4.87 -12.25
CA PHE A 62 3.98 -4.07 -11.37
C PHE A 62 3.19 -3.00 -12.11
N SER A 63 1.89 -2.94 -11.84
CA SER A 63 1.03 -1.83 -12.25
C SER A 63 0.51 -1.13 -11.00
N ALA A 64 0.94 0.11 -10.79
CA ALA A 64 0.42 0.94 -9.71
C ALA A 64 -0.66 1.88 -10.22
N VAL A 65 -1.77 1.92 -9.49
CA VAL A 65 -2.87 2.84 -9.74
C VAL A 65 -3.13 3.59 -8.44
N VAL A 66 -2.99 4.91 -8.49
CA VAL A 66 -3.41 5.81 -7.40
C VAL A 66 -4.82 6.26 -7.74
N ARG A 67 -5.80 5.92 -6.90
CA ARG A 67 -7.18 6.41 -7.03
C ARG A 67 -7.42 7.41 -5.91
N GLY A 68 -7.55 8.68 -6.29
CA GLY A 68 -7.90 9.80 -5.43
C GLY A 68 -9.31 10.30 -5.70
#